data_AF-A0A9P6C3V3-F1
#
_entry.id   AF-A0A9P6C3V3-F1
#
_cell.length_a   1.000
_cell.length_b   1.000
_cell.length_c   1.000
_cell.angle_alpha   90.00
_cell.angle_beta   90.00
_cell.angle_gamma   90.00
#
_symmetry.space_group_name_H-M   'P 1'
#
loop_
_entity.id
_entity.type
_entity.pdbx_description
1 polymer ?
#
loop_
_entity_poly.entity_id
_entity_poly.type
_entity_poly.pdbx_seq_one_letter_code
_entity_poly.pdbx_strand_id
1 'polypeptide(L)'
;MRLGSGQQVVLFDTPGYDLDGKSAERVLDLLRQWPNILRSYLSKRAGVALDLVFIFHCVGDGSRIPQQTRRYLKTFDQAYREIDVGCRIHVVATPGDGFDENRWEEFESAIRTELTGALPEPRPRIHQFNFTPESAKKIIADSLTPSVVPGHALSIPRCLAAMDDQEDGQSSAQIVDGGDY
;
A
#
# COMPACT_ATOMS: atom_id res chain seq x y z
N MET A 1 3.49 9.72 -11.91
CA MET A 1 4.37 10.82 -11.43
C MET A 1 5.82 10.38 -11.59
N ARG A 2 6.76 11.26 -11.96
CA ARG A 2 8.20 10.92 -12.00
C ARG A 2 8.92 11.58 -10.82
N LEU A 3 9.73 10.82 -10.10
CA LEU A 3 10.63 11.35 -9.07
C LEU A 3 11.83 12.03 -9.75
N GLY A 4 12.53 12.92 -9.04
CA GLY A 4 13.77 13.52 -9.52
C GLY A 4 14.88 12.50 -9.85
N SER A 5 14.75 11.26 -9.35
CA SER A 5 15.59 10.10 -9.67
C SER A 5 15.26 9.42 -11.00
N GLY A 6 14.25 9.88 -11.75
CA GLY A 6 13.76 9.23 -12.98
C GLY A 6 12.82 8.05 -12.76
N GLN A 7 12.62 7.61 -11.52
CA GLN A 7 11.67 6.54 -11.18
C GLN A 7 10.21 6.98 -11.41
N GLN A 8 9.39 6.07 -11.92
CA GLN A 8 7.96 6.29 -12.11
C GLN A 8 7.18 5.77 -10.90
N VAL A 9 6.37 6.65 -10.31
CA VAL A 9 5.38 6.29 -9.29
C VAL A 9 4.06 5.98 -9.97
N VAL A 10 3.54 4.80 -9.65
CA VAL A 10 2.20 4.33 -10.01
C VAL A 10 1.38 4.29 -8.74
N LEU A 11 0.21 4.92 -8.76
CA LEU A 11 -0.75 4.91 -7.65
C LEU A 11 -1.92 4.01 -8.02
N PHE A 12 -2.30 3.14 -7.10
CA PHE A 12 -3.49 2.31 -7.20
C PHE A 12 -4.50 2.84 -6.19
N ASP A 13 -5.59 3.40 -6.68
CA ASP A 13 -6.74 3.71 -5.84
C ASP A 13 -7.61 2.46 -5.71
N THR A 14 -7.83 2.02 -4.49
CA THR A 14 -8.68 0.85 -4.20
C THR A 14 -10.06 1.32 -3.78
N PRO A 15 -11.14 0.68 -4.24
CA PRO A 15 -12.48 0.96 -3.74
C PRO A 15 -12.49 0.91 -2.20
N GLY A 16 -13.06 1.93 -1.58
CA GLY A 16 -13.23 1.97 -0.14
C GLY A 16 -13.97 0.73 0.37
N TYR A 17 -13.49 0.19 1.49
CA TYR A 17 -14.16 -0.89 2.22
C TYR A 17 -15.31 -0.38 3.10
N ASP A 18 -15.89 0.76 2.71
CA ASP A 18 -16.87 1.51 3.48
C ASP A 18 -17.94 0.58 4.05
N LEU A 19 -18.07 0.65 5.38
CA LEU A 19 -18.83 -0.30 6.21
C LEU A 19 -20.33 -0.07 6.11
N ASP A 20 -20.72 1.12 5.64
CA ASP A 20 -22.12 1.52 5.54
C ASP A 20 -22.76 0.86 4.32
N GLY A 21 -23.60 -0.14 4.58
CA GLY A 21 -24.44 -0.80 3.58
C GLY A 21 -23.81 -1.98 2.83
N LYS A 22 -22.54 -2.34 3.09
CA LYS A 22 -21.90 -3.55 2.52
C LYS A 22 -21.87 -4.69 3.55
N SER A 23 -22.08 -5.92 3.11
CA SER A 23 -21.86 -7.09 3.98
C SER A 23 -20.39 -7.18 4.36
N ALA A 24 -20.11 -7.51 5.62
CA ALA A 24 -18.73 -7.68 6.10
C ALA A 24 -17.93 -8.70 5.26
N GLU A 25 -18.63 -9.73 4.76
CA GLU A 25 -18.08 -10.74 3.86
C GLU A 25 -17.56 -10.13 2.55
N ARG A 26 -18.31 -9.20 1.95
CA ARG A 26 -17.89 -8.55 0.70
C ARG A 26 -16.60 -7.74 0.88
N VAL A 27 -16.47 -7.06 2.02
CA VAL A 27 -15.25 -6.32 2.35
C VAL A 27 -14.06 -7.25 2.52
N LEU A 28 -14.23 -8.35 3.27
CA LEU A 28 -13.17 -9.34 3.47
C LEU A 28 -12.74 -9.99 2.15
N ASP A 29 -13.69 -10.28 1.26
CA ASP A 29 -13.38 -10.84 -0.05
C ASP A 29 -12.59 -9.87 -0.92
N LEU A 30 -12.93 -8.57 -0.90
CA LEU A 30 -12.14 -7.56 -1.60
C LEU A 30 -10.71 -7.48 -1.06
N LEU A 31 -10.54 -7.47 0.26
CA LEU A 31 -9.22 -7.43 0.90
C LEU A 31 -8.36 -8.66 0.55
N ARG A 32 -8.98 -9.83 0.34
CA ARG A 32 -8.29 -11.05 -0.11
C ARG A 32 -7.98 -11.05 -1.61
N GLN A 33 -8.80 -10.39 -2.42
CA GLN A 33 -8.63 -10.34 -3.88
C GLN A 33 -7.52 -9.35 -4.29
N TRP A 34 -7.41 -8.21 -3.60
CA TRP A 34 -6.43 -7.16 -3.94
C TRP A 34 -4.98 -7.63 -4.02
N PRO A 35 -4.44 -8.42 -3.06
CA PRO A 35 -3.12 -9.01 -3.17
C PRO A 35 -2.91 -9.79 -4.47
N ASN A 36 -3.90 -10.59 -4.87
CA ASN A 36 -3.83 -11.41 -6.08
C ASN A 36 -3.89 -10.58 -7.36
N ILE A 37 -4.74 -9.55 -7.38
CA ILE A 37 -4.82 -8.58 -8.48
C ILE A 37 -3.48 -7.85 -8.64
N LEU A 38 -2.91 -7.38 -7.52
CA LEU A 38 -1.60 -6.72 -7.49
C LEU A 38 -0.50 -7.66 -7.95
N ARG A 39 -0.44 -8.89 -7.44
CA ARG A 39 0.54 -9.90 -7.87
C ARG A 39 0.46 -10.14 -9.39
N SER A 40 -0.74 -10.31 -9.94
CA SER A 40 -0.91 -10.51 -11.38
C SER A 40 -0.52 -9.27 -12.19
N TYR A 41 -0.75 -8.06 -11.67
CA TYR A 41 -0.32 -6.84 -12.34
C TYR A 41 1.21 -6.72 -12.34
N LEU A 42 1.83 -6.94 -11.19
CA LEU A 42 3.28 -6.84 -10.98
C LEU A 42 4.02 -7.89 -11.82
N SER A 43 3.51 -9.12 -11.92
CA SER A 43 4.13 -10.17 -12.73
C SER A 43 4.16 -9.88 -14.24
N LYS A 44 3.25 -9.01 -14.72
CA LYS A 44 3.16 -8.61 -16.13
C LYS A 44 3.93 -7.33 -16.45
N ARG A 45 4.48 -6.66 -15.43
CA ARG A 45 5.12 -5.35 -15.54
C ARG A 45 6.53 -5.44 -14.96
N ALA A 46 7.46 -5.89 -15.78
CA ALA A 46 8.88 -5.90 -15.43
C ALA A 46 9.32 -4.51 -14.92
N GLY A 47 10.02 -4.48 -13.78
CA GLY A 47 10.52 -3.24 -13.17
C GLY A 47 9.51 -2.47 -12.31
N VAL A 48 8.29 -2.98 -12.09
CA VAL A 48 7.35 -2.41 -11.11
C VAL A 48 7.34 -3.26 -9.85
N ALA A 49 7.55 -2.62 -8.69
CA ALA A 49 7.46 -3.25 -7.38
C ALA A 49 6.44 -2.50 -6.51
N LEU A 50 5.71 -3.24 -5.67
CA LEU A 50 4.88 -2.63 -4.64
C LEU A 50 5.78 -2.24 -3.46
N ASP A 51 5.98 -0.94 -3.27
CA ASP A 51 6.85 -0.40 -2.22
C ASP A 51 6.07 0.12 -1.01
N LEU A 52 4.94 0.79 -1.25
CA LEU A 52 4.17 1.49 -0.23
C LEU A 52 2.69 1.11 -0.27
N VAL A 53 2.11 0.95 0.92
CA VAL A 53 0.65 0.82 1.14
C VAL A 53 0.22 1.96 2.04
N PHE A 54 -0.77 2.74 1.60
CA PHE A 54 -1.39 3.78 2.42
C PHE A 54 -2.78 3.33 2.89
N ILE A 55 -2.99 3.33 4.19
CA ILE A 55 -4.25 2.99 4.85
C ILE A 55 -4.81 4.27 5.44
N PHE A 56 -5.95 4.73 4.93
CA PHE A 56 -6.59 5.95 5.41
C PHE A 56 -7.55 5.65 6.56
N HIS A 57 -7.50 6.45 7.62
CA HIS A 57 -8.39 6.36 8.76
C HIS A 57 -8.89 7.75 9.17
N CYS A 58 -10.21 7.91 9.27
CA CYS A 58 -10.82 9.15 9.72
C CYS A 58 -10.73 9.27 11.25
N VAL A 59 -10.21 10.40 11.75
CA VAL A 59 -10.04 10.71 13.17
C VAL A 59 -10.96 11.85 13.59
N GLY A 60 -11.84 11.61 14.56
CA GLY A 60 -12.76 12.61 15.12
C GLY A 60 -12.84 12.53 16.64
N ASP A 61 -13.92 13.04 17.22
CA ASP A 61 -14.15 12.98 18.67
C ASP A 61 -14.25 11.52 19.17
N GLY A 62 -13.49 11.19 20.21
CA GLY A 62 -13.38 9.82 20.74
C GLY A 62 -12.68 8.80 19.83
N SER A 63 -11.87 9.26 18.86
CA SER A 63 -11.27 8.44 17.79
C SER A 63 -10.55 7.18 18.28
N ARG A 64 -11.30 6.09 18.21
CA ARG A 64 -10.81 4.72 18.23
C ARG A 64 -11.04 4.13 16.84
N ILE A 65 -10.11 3.31 16.40
CA ILE A 65 -10.27 2.43 15.26
C ILE A 65 -11.38 1.42 15.63
N PRO A 66 -12.50 1.39 14.87
CA PRO A 66 -13.56 0.43 15.11
C PRO A 66 -13.03 -1.01 15.17
N GLN A 67 -13.61 -1.84 16.04
CA GLN A 67 -13.17 -3.23 16.20
C GLN A 67 -13.21 -4.00 14.86
N GLN A 68 -14.19 -3.70 14.02
CA GLN A 68 -14.33 -4.30 12.70
C GLN A 68 -13.18 -3.90 11.77
N THR A 69 -12.82 -2.61 11.74
CA THR A 69 -11.64 -2.11 11.00
C THR A 69 -10.36 -2.81 11.46
N ARG A 70 -10.16 -3.02 12.76
CA ARG A 70 -9.00 -3.79 13.27
C ARG A 70 -8.95 -5.23 12.76
N ARG A 71 -10.10 -5.91 12.69
CA ARG A 71 -10.18 -7.27 12.11
C ARG A 71 -9.82 -7.27 10.62
N TYR A 72 -10.27 -6.26 9.89
CA TYR A 72 -9.97 -6.10 8.47
C TYR A 72 -8.51 -5.82 8.21
N LEU A 73 -7.89 -4.94 9.00
CA LEU A 73 -6.45 -4.68 8.93
C LEU A 73 -5.63 -5.94 9.17
N LYS A 74 -6.07 -6.80 10.10
CA LYS A 74 -5.44 -8.10 10.33
C LYS A 74 -5.58 -9.05 9.13
N THR A 75 -6.76 -9.15 8.54
CA THR A 75 -6.97 -9.96 7.32
C THR A 75 -6.17 -9.43 6.14
N PHE A 76 -6.11 -8.10 6.00
CA PHE A 76 -5.31 -7.42 4.99
C PHE A 76 -3.82 -7.75 5.15
N ASP A 77 -3.26 -7.60 6.35
CA ASP A 77 -1.85 -7.91 6.63
C ASP A 77 -1.52 -9.37 6.32
N GLN A 78 -2.39 -10.30 6.75
CA GLN A 78 -2.22 -11.73 6.44
C GLN A 78 -2.16 -11.97 4.92
N ALA A 79 -3.13 -11.45 4.18
CA ALA A 79 -3.21 -11.66 2.73
C ALA A 79 -2.05 -10.98 1.96
N TYR A 80 -1.53 -9.85 2.45
CA TYR A 80 -0.37 -9.18 1.85
C TYR A 80 0.95 -9.89 2.19
N ARG A 81 1.10 -10.45 3.39
CA ARG A 81 2.29 -11.24 3.75
C ARG A 81 2.36 -12.55 2.97
N GLU A 82 1.22 -13.17 2.66
CA GLU A 82 1.17 -14.39 1.84
C GLU A 82 1.73 -14.20 0.43
N ILE A 83 1.71 -12.97 -0.11
CA ILE A 83 2.25 -12.68 -1.44
C ILE A 83 3.70 -12.15 -1.41
N ASP A 84 4.35 -12.14 -0.24
CA ASP A 84 5.74 -11.74 0.01
C ASP A 84 6.15 -10.42 -0.68
N VAL A 85 5.22 -9.47 -0.70
CA VAL A 85 5.50 -8.10 -1.12
C VAL A 85 6.10 -7.40 0.09
N GLY A 86 7.42 -7.19 0.09
CA GLY A 86 8.16 -6.48 1.16
C GLY A 86 7.81 -5.00 1.28
N CYS A 87 6.53 -4.65 1.17
CA CYS A 87 5.99 -3.31 1.18
C CYS A 87 5.94 -2.72 2.59
N ARG A 88 6.01 -1.40 2.67
CA ARG A 88 5.90 -0.65 3.91
C ARG A 88 4.48 -0.12 4.05
N ILE A 89 3.87 -0.38 5.19
CA ILE A 89 2.52 0.10 5.50
C ILE A 89 2.61 1.47 6.19
N HIS A 90 1.82 2.41 5.69
CA HIS A 90 1.65 3.74 6.21
C HIS A 90 0.18 3.96 6.55
N VAL A 91 -0.09 4.44 7.76
CA VAL A 91 -1.44 4.84 8.17
C VAL A 91 -1.55 6.34 8.07
N VAL A 92 -2.53 6.82 7.31
CA VAL A 92 -2.81 8.23 7.09
C VAL A 92 -4.08 8.59 7.83
N ALA A 93 -3.94 9.34 8.92
CA ALA A 93 -5.05 9.88 9.68
C ALA A 93 -5.59 11.13 8.98
N THR A 94 -6.88 11.11 8.65
CA THR A 94 -7.59 12.23 8.02
C THR A 94 -8.56 12.85 9.03
N PRO A 95 -8.62 14.18 9.18
CA PRO A 95 -9.49 14.80 10.15
C PRO A 95 -10.96 14.59 9.78
N GLY A 96 -11.74 14.15 10.75
CA GLY A 96 -13.19 14.02 10.70
C GLY A 96 -13.86 15.03 11.62
N ASP A 97 -15.17 14.83 11.83
CA ASP A 97 -15.96 15.71 12.69
C ASP A 97 -15.42 15.72 14.13
N GLY A 98 -15.25 16.92 14.68
CA GLY A 98 -14.74 17.10 16.05
C GLY A 98 -13.24 16.86 16.21
N PHE A 99 -12.48 16.76 15.11
CA PHE A 99 -11.02 16.71 15.18
C PHE A 99 -10.43 18.00 15.77
N ASP A 100 -9.55 17.85 16.75
CA ASP A 100 -8.75 18.93 17.34
C ASP A 100 -7.27 18.66 17.06
N GLU A 101 -6.65 19.53 16.26
CA GLU A 101 -5.23 19.40 15.89
C GLU A 101 -4.31 19.46 17.11
N ASN A 102 -4.72 20.15 18.19
CA ASN A 102 -3.94 20.21 19.44
C ASN A 102 -3.89 18.87 20.17
N ARG A 103 -4.73 17.90 19.79
CA ARG A 103 -4.79 16.55 20.35
C ARG A 103 -4.14 15.51 19.44
N TRP A 104 -3.40 15.93 18.39
CA TRP A 104 -2.75 15.01 17.46
C TRP A 104 -1.90 13.94 18.17
N GLU A 105 -1.07 14.32 19.15
CA GLU A 105 -0.21 13.38 19.87
C GLU A 105 -1.02 12.31 20.62
N GLU A 106 -2.15 12.70 21.20
CA GLU A 106 -3.09 11.79 21.86
C GLU A 106 -3.70 10.81 20.84
N PHE A 107 -4.17 11.34 19.71
CA PHE A 107 -4.76 10.53 18.64
C PHE A 107 -3.75 9.57 18.01
N GLU A 108 -2.53 10.05 17.72
CA GLU A 108 -1.46 9.23 17.16
C GLU A 108 -1.11 8.08 18.11
N SER A 109 -1.00 8.36 19.41
CA SER A 109 -0.74 7.36 20.45
C SER A 109 -1.87 6.32 20.55
N ALA A 110 -3.12 6.76 20.49
CA ALA A 110 -4.29 5.87 20.50
C ALA A 110 -4.31 4.95 19.27
N ILE A 111 -4.15 5.51 18.07
CA ILE A 111 -4.07 4.77 16.81
C ILE A 111 -2.93 3.75 16.88
N ARG A 112 -1.74 4.17 17.30
CA ARG A 112 -0.56 3.30 17.42
C ARG A 112 -0.81 2.12 18.34
N THR A 113 -1.44 2.36 19.48
CA THR A 113 -1.80 1.31 20.45
C THR A 113 -2.77 0.31 19.82
N GLU A 114 -3.78 0.80 19.12
CA GLU A 114 -4.81 -0.04 18.51
C GLU A 114 -4.33 -0.83 17.30
N LEU A 115 -3.34 -0.32 16.56
CA LEU A 115 -2.70 -1.00 15.44
C LEU A 115 -1.74 -2.11 15.87
N THR A 116 -1.20 -2.07 17.10
CA THR A 116 -0.18 -3.02 17.57
C THR A 116 -0.62 -4.49 17.47
N GLY A 117 -1.92 -4.78 17.61
CA GLY A 117 -2.47 -6.13 17.44
C GLY A 117 -3.02 -6.45 16.05
N ALA A 118 -3.14 -5.46 15.17
CA ALA A 118 -3.74 -5.59 13.85
C ALA A 118 -2.69 -5.62 12.73
N LEU A 119 -1.60 -4.87 12.88
CA LEU A 119 -0.49 -4.77 11.93
C LEU A 119 0.82 -5.07 12.68
N PRO A 120 1.32 -6.32 12.63
CA PRO A 120 2.57 -6.71 13.28
C PRO A 120 3.80 -6.12 12.56
N GLU A 121 4.99 -6.30 13.14
CA GLU A 121 6.23 -5.68 12.68
C GLU A 121 6.54 -5.93 11.17
N PRO A 122 7.16 -4.95 10.46
CA PRO A 122 7.54 -3.62 10.96
C PRO A 122 6.33 -2.71 11.22
N ARG A 123 6.35 -1.98 12.34
CA ARG A 123 5.20 -1.11 12.70
C ARG A 123 4.89 -0.10 11.59
N PRO A 124 3.60 0.16 11.32
CA PRO A 124 3.23 1.18 10.36
C PRO A 124 3.69 2.56 10.84
N ARG A 125 4.14 3.40 9.90
CA ARG A 125 4.32 4.83 10.17
C ARG A 125 2.95 5.50 10.13
N ILE A 126 2.69 6.38 11.09
CA ILE A 126 1.42 7.11 11.19
C ILE A 126 1.68 8.54 10.74
N HIS A 127 0.79 9.04 9.90
CA HIS A 127 0.89 10.36 9.28
C HIS A 127 -0.41 11.14 9.50
N GLN A 128 -0.29 12.44 9.74
CA GLN A 128 -1.42 13.35 9.75
C GLN A 128 -1.62 13.95 8.35
N PHE A 129 -2.84 13.90 7.82
CA PHE A 129 -3.18 14.54 6.55
C PHE A 129 -4.21 15.65 6.75
N ASN A 130 -3.82 16.90 6.51
CA ASN A 130 -4.67 18.08 6.75
C ASN A 130 -5.38 18.58 5.47
N PHE A 131 -5.65 17.69 4.51
CA PHE A 131 -6.29 18.02 3.22
C PHE A 131 -5.58 19.09 2.37
N THR A 132 -4.29 19.33 2.61
CA THR A 132 -3.48 20.25 1.83
C THR A 132 -2.50 19.53 0.91
N PRO A 133 -2.18 20.09 -0.27
CA PRO A 133 -1.10 19.58 -1.12
C PRO A 133 0.24 19.46 -0.37
N GLU A 134 0.53 20.36 0.55
CA GLU A 134 1.74 20.40 1.35
C GLU A 134 1.82 19.19 2.30
N SER A 135 0.73 18.88 2.99
CA SER A 135 0.66 17.68 3.84
C SER A 135 0.77 16.39 3.01
N ALA A 136 0.12 16.30 1.86
CA ALA A 136 0.28 15.16 0.95
C ALA A 136 1.74 14.97 0.49
N LYS A 137 2.41 16.06 0.07
CA LYS A 137 3.82 16.04 -0.34
C LYS A 137 4.72 15.57 0.80
N LYS A 138 4.50 16.06 2.02
CA LYS A 138 5.24 15.65 3.21
C LYS A 138 5.12 14.15 3.46
N ILE A 139 3.89 13.63 3.45
CA ILE A 139 3.62 12.19 3.64
C ILE A 139 4.37 11.35 2.60
N ILE A 140 4.29 11.75 1.33
CA ILE A 140 4.97 11.03 0.24
C ILE A 140 6.49 11.08 0.45
N ALA A 141 7.07 12.25 0.74
CA ALA A 141 8.51 12.40 0.97
C ALA A 141 9.00 11.55 2.17
N ASP A 142 8.27 11.59 3.28
CA ASP A 142 8.58 10.81 4.48
C ASP A 142 8.46 9.30 4.20
N SER A 143 7.52 8.89 3.35
CA SER A 143 7.31 7.48 2.99
C SER A 143 8.36 6.95 2.03
N LEU A 144 8.85 7.79 1.10
CA LEU A 144 9.93 7.44 0.19
C LEU A 144 11.31 7.42 0.88
N THR A 145 11.43 8.05 2.05
CA THR A 145 12.66 7.99 2.85
C THR A 145 12.86 6.57 3.39
N PRO A 146 13.99 5.90 3.07
CA PRO A 146 14.26 4.54 3.53
C PRO A 146 14.12 4.43 5.05
N SER A 147 13.46 3.39 5.52
CA SER A 147 13.48 3.06 6.95
C SER A 147 14.81 2.39 7.24
N VAL A 148 15.70 3.06 7.98
CA VAL A 148 16.90 2.42 8.53
C VAL A 148 16.42 1.43 9.59
N VAL A 149 16.11 0.20 9.19
CA VAL A 149 15.93 -0.91 10.12
C VAL A 149 17.28 -1.63 10.19
N PRO A 150 18.02 -1.55 11.31
CA PRO A 150 19.25 -2.31 11.46
C PRO A 150 18.93 -3.81 11.33
N GLY A 151 19.51 -4.49 10.34
CA GLY A 151 19.43 -5.95 10.20
C GLY A 151 18.51 -6.50 9.11
N HIS A 152 17.66 -5.68 8.48
CA HIS A 152 16.99 -6.06 7.24
C HIS A 152 17.70 -5.39 6.07
N ALA A 153 18.74 -6.04 5.55
CA ALA A 153 19.15 -5.78 4.18
C ALA A 153 17.89 -5.87 3.32
N LEU A 154 17.64 -4.86 2.50
CA LEU A 154 16.63 -4.90 1.44
C LEU A 154 16.93 -6.13 0.59
N SER A 155 16.34 -7.27 0.95
CA SER A 155 16.25 -8.41 0.06
C SER A 155 15.34 -7.93 -1.04
N ILE A 156 15.94 -7.39 -2.11
CA ILE A 156 15.30 -7.26 -3.40
C ILE A 156 14.57 -8.60 -3.60
N PRO A 157 13.23 -8.62 -3.71
CA PRO A 157 12.53 -9.85 -3.98
C PRO A 157 13.20 -10.49 -5.20
N ARG A 158 13.65 -11.74 -5.04
CA ARG A 158 14.28 -12.55 -6.10
C ARG A 158 13.27 -12.95 -7.18
N CYS A 159 12.35 -12.04 -7.54
CA CYS A 159 11.40 -12.22 -8.63
C CYS A 159 12.07 -12.14 -10.02
N LEU A 160 13.37 -11.86 -10.09
CA LEU A 160 14.14 -11.80 -11.33
C LEU A 160 14.95 -13.08 -11.64
N ALA A 161 14.92 -14.12 -10.80
CA ALA A 161 15.75 -15.32 -10.99
C ALA A 161 15.07 -16.45 -11.78
N ALA A 162 14.06 -16.16 -12.59
CA ALA A 162 13.38 -17.19 -13.41
C ALA A 162 13.03 -16.66 -14.80
N MET A 163 13.97 -16.03 -15.51
CA MET A 163 13.86 -15.80 -16.96
C MET A 163 15.20 -15.90 -17.71
N ASP A 164 16.24 -16.51 -17.14
CA ASP A 164 17.44 -16.91 -17.89
C ASP A 164 17.47 -18.44 -17.98
N ASP A 165 16.88 -18.95 -19.05
CA ASP A 165 17.31 -20.15 -19.79
C ASP A 165 16.32 -20.38 -20.95
N GLN A 166 16.39 -19.52 -21.96
CA GLN A 166 16.05 -19.85 -23.34
C GLN A 166 16.91 -18.97 -24.26
N GLU A 167 18.22 -19.28 -24.29
CA GLU A 167 18.96 -19.13 -25.54
C GLU A 167 18.33 -20.10 -26.54
N ASP A 168 17.66 -19.58 -27.57
CA ASP A 168 17.95 -20.01 -28.92
C ASP A 168 17.39 -19.01 -29.93
N GLY A 169 18.20 -18.76 -30.96
CA GLY A 169 18.06 -17.67 -31.91
C GLY A 169 16.78 -17.71 -32.72
N GLN A 170 16.27 -16.53 -33.07
CA GLN A 170 16.43 -16.01 -34.42
C GLN A 170 15.88 -14.58 -34.52
N SER A 171 16.75 -13.70 -35.00
CA SER A 171 16.42 -12.40 -35.55
C SER A 171 15.45 -12.55 -36.72
N SER A 172 14.32 -11.84 -36.69
CA SER A 172 13.58 -11.38 -37.87
C SER A 172 12.56 -10.33 -37.45
N ALA A 173 12.83 -9.08 -37.80
CA ALA A 173 11.83 -8.02 -37.79
C ALA A 173 10.72 -8.37 -38.80
N GLN A 174 9.46 -8.32 -38.38
CA GLN A 174 8.34 -8.19 -39.30
C GLN A 174 7.37 -7.12 -38.79
N ILE A 175 7.30 -6.06 -39.59
CA ILE A 175 6.20 -5.10 -39.66
C ILE A 175 5.00 -5.87 -40.21
N VAL A 176 3.87 -5.84 -39.52
CA VAL A 176 2.59 -6.28 -40.10
C VAL A 176 1.74 -5.04 -40.27
N ASP A 177 1.70 -4.59 -41.52
CA ASP A 177 0.69 -3.71 -42.10
C ASP A 177 -0.39 -4.58 -42.75
N GLY A 178 -1.62 -4.07 -42.80
CA GLY A 178 -2.79 -4.71 -43.42
C GLY A 178 -3.95 -4.83 -42.42
N GLY A 179 -5.07 -4.15 -42.60
CA GLY A 179 -5.73 -3.84 -43.87
C GLY A 179 -7.04 -4.64 -43.91
N ASP A 180 -8.12 -3.94 -44.22
CA ASP A 180 -9.51 -4.37 -44.17
C ASP A 180 -9.81 -5.74 -44.79
N TYR A 181 -10.65 -6.52 -44.11
CA TYR A 181 -11.76 -7.31 -44.67
C TYR A 181 -12.85 -7.52 -43.62
#